data_AF-A0A6M0GC92-F1
#
_entry.id   AF-A0A6M0GC92-F1
#
_cell.length_a   1.000
_cell.length_b   1.000
_cell.length_c   1.000
_cell.angle_alpha   90.00
_cell.angle_beta   90.00
_cell.angle_gamma   90.00
#
_symmetry.space_group_name_H-M   'P 1'
#
loop_
_entity.id
_entity.type
_entity.pdbx_description
1 polymer ?
#
loop_
_entity_poly.entity_id
_entity_poly.type
_entity_poly.pdbx_seq_one_letter_code
_entity_poly.pdbx_strand_id
1 'polypeptide(L)'
;MDEIMADRHNNSLSYRVCDQLTNSEFRIAIMFCAFEQPELYQYKDNIETFVNQHLPLTKAILSKWQKRWHCSVEYFGYSAFGFIGDSLQPNTVQESAIKHGSIWKPFGLIEPLYWLATGRRDHLLKDI
;
A
#
# COMPACT_ATOMS: atom_id res chain seq x y z
N MET A 1 -8.34 -22.00 -16.78
CA MET A 1 -7.05 -21.93 -16.06
C MET A 1 -6.10 -21.37 -17.09
N ASP A 2 -5.86 -20.06 -17.06
CA ASP A 2 -5.06 -19.40 -18.09
C ASP A 2 -3.88 -18.66 -17.46
N GLU A 3 -2.76 -18.85 -18.14
CA GLU A 3 -1.37 -18.62 -17.75
C GLU A 3 -0.97 -17.15 -17.89
N ILE A 4 -0.08 -16.69 -17.01
CA ILE A 4 0.60 -15.40 -17.16
C ILE A 4 1.70 -15.57 -18.21
N MET A 5 1.49 -15.06 -19.42
CA MET A 5 2.55 -14.92 -20.42
C MET A 5 3.26 -13.57 -20.22
N ALA A 6 4.45 -13.61 -19.65
CA ALA A 6 5.35 -12.46 -19.63
C ALA A 6 6.08 -12.36 -20.98
N ASP A 7 5.70 -11.39 -21.81
CA ASP A 7 6.43 -11.05 -23.03
C ASP A 7 7.75 -10.35 -22.65
N ARG A 8 8.88 -11.05 -22.82
CA ARG A 8 10.21 -10.61 -22.34
C ARG A 8 10.85 -9.51 -23.18
N HIS A 9 10.21 -9.01 -24.23
CA HIS A 9 10.84 -8.04 -25.16
C HIS A 9 10.17 -6.66 -25.21
N ASN A 10 9.13 -6.42 -24.42
CA ASN A 10 8.52 -5.11 -24.35
C ASN A 10 8.08 -4.83 -22.90
N ASN A 11 8.70 -3.86 -22.23
CA ASN A 11 8.31 -3.38 -20.89
C ASN A 11 6.95 -2.63 -20.91
N SER A 12 6.00 -3.12 -21.71
CA SER A 12 4.63 -2.65 -21.75
C SER A 12 3.79 -3.64 -20.97
N LEU A 13 3.41 -3.27 -19.75
CA LEU A 13 2.33 -3.94 -19.02
C LEU A 13 1.05 -3.78 -19.85
N SER A 14 0.67 -4.83 -20.59
CA SER A 14 -0.64 -4.88 -21.24
C SER A 14 -1.68 -5.20 -20.17
N TYR A 15 -2.48 -4.19 -19.80
CA TYR A 15 -3.62 -4.37 -18.90
C TYR A 15 -4.89 -4.49 -19.72
N ARG A 16 -5.76 -5.43 -19.35
CA ARG A 16 -7.12 -5.50 -19.88
C ARG A 16 -7.97 -4.49 -19.12
N VAL A 17 -8.29 -3.36 -19.74
CA VAL A 17 -9.45 -2.57 -19.30
C VAL A 17 -10.66 -3.44 -19.63
N CYS A 18 -11.34 -3.93 -18.60
CA CYS A 18 -12.65 -4.52 -18.81
C CYS A 18 -13.59 -3.35 -19.08
N ASP A 19 -13.96 -3.12 -20.33
CA ASP A 19 -14.86 -2.05 -20.81
C ASP A 19 -16.28 -2.10 -20.19
N GLN A 20 -16.50 -2.92 -19.16
CA GLN A 20 -17.79 -3.15 -18.50
C GLN A 20 -17.94 -2.46 -17.14
N LEU A 21 -16.92 -1.77 -16.60
CA LEU A 21 -17.05 -1.01 -15.35
C LEU A 21 -17.61 0.40 -15.64
N THR A 22 -18.89 0.48 -15.97
CA THR A 22 -19.52 1.72 -16.43
C THR A 22 -20.05 2.65 -15.33
N ASN A 23 -19.85 2.39 -14.03
CA ASN A 23 -20.31 3.33 -12.99
C ASN A 23 -19.74 3.21 -11.56
N SER A 24 -18.73 2.37 -11.29
CA SER A 24 -18.02 2.40 -10.01
C SER A 24 -16.68 3.11 -10.19
N GLU A 25 -16.43 4.18 -9.44
CA GLU A 25 -15.09 4.79 -9.36
C GLU A 25 -14.05 3.69 -9.10
N PHE A 26 -13.24 3.38 -10.09
CA PHE A 26 -12.17 2.41 -9.94
C PHE A 26 -11.16 2.96 -8.92
N ARG A 27 -10.80 2.17 -7.91
CA ARG A 27 -9.91 2.60 -6.82
C ARG A 27 -8.68 1.71 -6.74
N ILE A 28 -7.52 2.34 -6.60
CA ILE A 28 -6.23 1.68 -6.49
C ILE A 28 -5.60 2.12 -5.16
N ALA A 29 -5.45 1.17 -4.23
CA ALA A 29 -4.70 1.41 -3.00
C ALA A 29 -3.25 0.95 -3.21
N ILE A 30 -2.31 1.86 -2.99
CA ILE A 30 -0.87 1.58 -3.08
C ILE A 30 -0.34 1.46 -1.65
N MET A 31 0.11 0.26 -1.30
CA MET A 31 0.54 -0.08 0.05
C MET A 31 2.05 -0.27 0.12
N PHE A 32 2.71 0.49 0.99
CA PHE A 32 4.13 0.37 1.27
C PHE A 32 4.33 -0.40 2.58
N CYS A 33 5.09 -1.49 2.51
CA CYS A 33 5.35 -2.38 3.64
C CYS A 33 6.54 -1.89 4.48
N ALA A 34 6.79 -2.62 5.58
CA ALA A 34 7.94 -2.44 6.46
C ALA A 34 7.96 -1.10 7.24
N PHE A 35 6.80 -0.47 7.47
CA PHE A 35 6.72 0.82 8.18
C PHE A 35 7.07 0.75 9.67
N GLU A 36 7.34 -0.44 10.22
CA GLU A 36 7.91 -0.59 11.56
C GLU A 36 9.37 -0.11 11.64
N GLN A 37 10.07 -0.01 10.49
CA GLN A 37 11.43 0.51 10.45
C GLN A 37 11.44 2.00 10.84
N PRO A 38 12.32 2.44 11.76
CA PRO A 38 12.31 3.82 12.26
C PRO A 38 12.36 4.88 11.15
N GLU A 39 13.09 4.61 10.07
CA GLU A 39 13.25 5.51 8.92
C GLU A 39 11.95 5.70 8.14
N LEU A 40 11.04 4.72 8.18
CA LEU A 40 9.75 4.74 7.51
C LEU A 40 8.62 5.14 8.46
N TYR A 41 8.69 4.71 9.72
CA TYR A 41 7.66 4.95 10.73
C TYR A 41 7.34 6.43 10.92
N GLN A 42 8.35 7.31 10.79
CA GLN A 42 8.17 8.76 10.84
C GLN A 42 7.17 9.30 9.79
N TYR A 43 6.93 8.54 8.71
CA TYR A 43 5.99 8.88 7.65
C TYR A 43 4.61 8.20 7.79
N LYS A 44 4.36 7.42 8.84
CA LYS A 44 3.08 6.72 9.07
C LYS A 44 1.85 7.63 8.93
N ASP A 45 1.96 8.86 9.42
CA ASP A 45 0.88 9.85 9.36
C ASP A 45 1.02 10.85 8.20
N ASN A 46 2.10 10.77 7.43
CA ASN A 46 2.35 11.66 6.29
C ASN A 46 2.94 10.89 5.10
N ILE A 47 2.20 9.88 4.65
CA ILE A 47 2.60 9.00 3.55
C ILE A 47 2.79 9.75 2.22
N GLU A 48 2.03 10.83 2.01
CA GLU A 48 2.20 11.70 0.85
C GLU A 48 3.60 12.34 0.82
N THR A 49 4.12 12.77 1.97
CA THR A 49 5.49 13.29 2.07
C THR A 49 6.51 12.22 1.70
N PHE A 50 6.34 10.98 2.18
CA PHE A 50 7.21 9.87 1.81
C PHE A 50 7.22 9.64 0.30
N VAL A 51 6.05 9.55 -0.32
CA VAL A 51 5.93 9.32 -1.77
C VAL A 51 6.54 10.48 -2.57
N ASN A 52 6.31 11.72 -2.14
CA ASN A 52 6.85 12.90 -2.82
C ASN A 52 8.37 12.98 -2.77
N GLN A 53 8.96 12.64 -1.61
CA GLN A 53 10.40 12.73 -1.40
C GLN A 53 11.16 11.56 -2.01
N HIS A 54 10.63 10.34 -1.84
CA HIS A 54 11.38 9.11 -2.13
C HIS A 54 10.93 8.40 -3.41
N LEU A 55 9.70 8.65 -3.88
CA LEU A 55 9.10 7.91 -5.00
C LEU A 55 8.48 8.83 -6.08
N PRO A 56 9.16 9.90 -6.54
CA PRO A 56 8.58 10.87 -7.48
C PRO A 56 8.20 10.25 -8.82
N LEU A 57 8.97 9.26 -9.30
CA LEU A 57 8.66 8.55 -10.55
C LEU A 57 7.40 7.68 -10.42
N THR A 58 7.26 6.97 -9.30
CA THR A 58 6.06 6.17 -8.99
C THR A 58 4.83 7.07 -8.95
N LYS A 59 4.91 8.22 -8.27
CA LYS A 59 3.82 9.21 -8.24
C LYS A 59 3.45 9.67 -9.65
N ALA A 60 4.43 10.00 -10.48
CA ALA A 60 4.18 10.46 -11.85
C ALA A 60 3.47 9.40 -12.71
N ILE A 61 3.83 8.12 -12.55
CA ILE A 61 3.17 7.01 -13.25
C ILE A 61 1.72 6.84 -12.77
N LEU A 62 1.50 6.84 -11.46
CA LEU A 62 0.17 6.68 -10.89
C LEU A 62 -0.76 7.86 -11.24
N SER A 63 -0.24 9.08 -11.29
CA SER A 63 -1.00 10.24 -11.79
C SER A 63 -1.41 10.10 -13.26
N LYS A 64 -0.61 9.41 -14.11
CA LYS A 64 -1.01 9.09 -15.47
C LYS A 64 -2.14 8.05 -15.48
N TRP A 65 -2.10 7.07 -14.58
CA TRP A 65 -3.15 6.05 -14.44
C TRP A 65 -4.48 6.65 -13.97
N GLN A 66 -4.44 7.56 -12.98
CA GLN A 66 -5.63 8.30 -12.53
C GLN A 66 -6.34 8.99 -13.70
N LYS A 67 -5.57 9.70 -14.55
CA LYS A 67 -6.10 10.39 -15.73
C LYS A 67 -6.58 9.42 -16.82
N ARG A 68 -5.83 8.35 -17.09
CA ARG A 68 -6.11 7.44 -18.21
C ARG A 68 -7.26 6.49 -17.94
N TRP A 69 -7.46 6.10 -16.68
CA TRP A 69 -8.47 5.11 -16.25
C TRP A 69 -9.61 5.73 -15.45
N HIS A 70 -9.61 7.05 -15.26
CA HIS A 70 -10.60 7.75 -14.44
C HIS A 70 -10.76 7.11 -13.06
N CYS A 71 -9.62 6.85 -12.41
CA CYS A 71 -9.55 6.13 -11.14
C CYS A 71 -9.02 6.99 -10.00
N SER A 72 -9.36 6.62 -8.77
CA SER A 72 -8.75 7.17 -7.56
C SER A 72 -7.53 6.34 -7.18
N VAL A 73 -6.47 7.02 -6.74
CA VAL A 73 -5.26 6.37 -6.20
C VAL A 73 -5.01 6.97 -4.83
N GLU A 74 -4.74 6.12 -3.84
CA GLU A 74 -4.37 6.53 -2.49
C GLU A 74 -3.18 5.71 -1.98
N TYR A 75 -2.37 6.33 -1.13
CA TYR A 75 -1.16 5.72 -0.56
C TYR A 75 -1.36 5.34 0.90
N PHE A 76 -0.76 4.23 1.31
CA PHE A 76 -0.84 3.73 2.68
C PHE A 76 0.51 3.15 3.09
N GLY A 77 0.93 3.45 4.32
CA GLY A 77 2.03 2.76 4.98
C GLY A 77 1.47 1.69 5.89
N TYR A 78 2.05 0.49 5.87
CA TYR A 78 1.64 -0.59 6.74
C TYR A 78 2.83 -1.41 7.22
N SER A 79 2.61 -2.14 8.29
CA SER A 79 3.52 -3.17 8.75
C SER A 79 2.78 -4.43 9.14
N ALA A 80 3.10 -5.53 8.46
CA ALA A 80 2.66 -6.86 8.86
C ALA A 80 3.47 -7.39 10.06
N PHE A 81 4.73 -7.01 10.22
CA PHE A 81 5.51 -7.41 11.41
C PHE A 81 5.14 -6.58 12.63
N GLY A 82 4.93 -5.29 12.45
CA GLY A 82 4.55 -4.38 13.50
C GLY A 82 5.63 -4.21 14.57
N PHE A 83 5.17 -3.82 15.75
CA PHE A 83 6.04 -3.61 16.91
C PHE A 83 5.87 -4.67 17.99
N ILE A 84 6.84 -4.70 18.91
CA ILE A 84 6.83 -5.53 20.11
C ILE A 84 6.05 -4.77 21.21
N GLY A 85 4.81 -5.16 21.48
CA GLY A 85 3.98 -4.52 22.51
C GLY A 85 3.81 -3.02 22.25
N ASP A 86 4.00 -2.19 23.28
CA ASP A 86 3.96 -0.72 23.18
C ASP A 86 5.33 -0.09 22.91
N SER A 87 6.36 -0.90 22.64
CA SER A 87 7.67 -0.38 22.25
C SER A 87 7.68 0.01 20.77
N LEU A 88 8.59 0.88 20.35
CA LEU A 88 8.89 1.14 18.93
C LEU A 88 9.98 0.20 18.39
N GLN A 89 10.14 -1.00 18.97
CA GLN A 89 11.07 -2.00 18.43
C GLN A 89 10.39 -2.85 17.36
N PRO A 90 10.94 -2.91 16.13
CA PRO A 90 10.44 -3.79 15.08
C PRO A 90 10.30 -5.23 15.55
N ASN A 91 9.15 -5.85 15.32
CA ASN A 91 8.87 -7.22 15.72
C ASN A 91 9.26 -8.23 14.63
N THR A 92 10.48 -8.08 14.09
CA THR A 92 10.98 -8.92 13.01
C THR A 92 12.34 -9.55 13.35
N VAL A 93 12.56 -10.78 12.88
CA VAL A 93 13.85 -11.47 12.89
C VAL A 93 14.34 -11.52 11.45
N GLN A 94 15.43 -10.79 11.17
CA GLN A 94 16.06 -10.76 9.84
C GLN A 94 15.03 -10.58 8.70
N GLU A 95 14.01 -9.73 8.93
CA GLU A 95 12.97 -9.39 7.93
C GLU A 95 12.11 -10.57 7.44
N SER A 96 12.18 -11.73 8.09
CA SER A 96 11.55 -12.97 7.58
C SER A 96 10.57 -13.64 8.55
N ALA A 97 10.60 -13.28 9.84
CA ALA A 97 9.72 -13.88 10.84
C ALA A 97 9.33 -12.91 11.95
N ILE A 98 8.13 -13.10 12.54
CA ILE A 98 7.69 -12.37 13.73
C ILE A 98 8.52 -12.81 14.93
N LYS A 99 9.14 -11.87 15.63
CA LYS A 99 10.02 -12.17 16.78
C LYS A 99 9.22 -12.62 18.02
N HIS A 100 8.14 -11.91 18.35
CA HIS A 100 7.31 -12.09 19.55
C HIS A 100 5.82 -12.07 19.17
N GLY A 101 5.26 -13.25 18.91
CA GLY A 101 3.86 -13.38 18.46
C GLY A 101 2.80 -13.03 19.53
N SER A 102 3.11 -13.20 20.82
CA SER A 102 2.14 -12.95 21.92
C SER A 102 1.83 -11.47 22.15
N ILE A 103 2.69 -10.57 21.69
CA ILE A 103 2.56 -9.11 21.82
C ILE A 103 2.71 -8.43 20.46
N TRP A 104 2.33 -9.15 19.40
CA TRP A 104 2.37 -8.68 18.03
C TRP A 104 1.36 -7.54 17.80
N LYS A 105 1.85 -6.40 17.32
CA LYS A 105 1.02 -5.24 16.97
C LYS A 105 1.29 -4.78 15.54
N PRO A 106 0.68 -5.42 14.53
CA PRO A 106 0.70 -4.90 13.16
C PRO A 106 -0.10 -3.60 13.07
N PHE A 107 0.04 -2.88 11.96
CA PHE A 107 -0.72 -1.65 11.74
C PHE A 107 -0.84 -1.35 10.24
N GLY A 108 -1.82 -0.51 9.89
CA GLY A 108 -2.06 -0.01 8.53
C GLY A 108 -2.66 -1.04 7.56
N LEU A 109 -3.08 -2.21 8.07
CA LEU A 109 -3.63 -3.29 7.24
C LEU A 109 -5.09 -3.07 6.84
N ILE A 110 -5.88 -2.41 7.70
CA ILE A 110 -7.34 -2.30 7.53
C ILE A 110 -7.75 -1.02 6.78
N GLU A 111 -7.11 0.12 7.05
CA GLU A 111 -7.40 1.41 6.40
C GLU A 111 -7.47 1.32 4.84
N PRO A 112 -6.55 0.64 4.13
CA PRO A 112 -6.60 0.53 2.68
C PRO A 112 -7.82 -0.26 2.19
N LEU A 113 -8.21 -1.32 2.90
CA LEU A 113 -9.38 -2.14 2.56
C LEU A 113 -10.68 -1.36 2.75
N TYR A 114 -10.77 -0.62 3.86
CA TYR A 114 -11.89 0.27 4.11
C TYR A 114 -12.01 1.37 3.05
N TRP A 115 -10.88 1.97 2.65
CA TRP A 115 -10.87 2.98 1.60
C TRP A 115 -11.27 2.40 0.24
N LEU A 116 -10.79 1.21 -0.13
CA LEU A 116 -11.23 0.54 -1.35
C LEU A 116 -12.76 0.34 -1.37
N ALA A 117 -13.32 -0.15 -0.25
CA ALA A 117 -14.75 -0.44 -0.13
C ALA A 117 -15.63 0.82 -0.07
N THR A 118 -15.17 1.89 0.59
CA THR A 118 -16.03 3.05 0.93
C THR A 118 -15.62 4.36 0.27
N GLY A 119 -14.35 4.51 -0.07
CA GLY A 119 -13.76 5.73 -0.64
C GLY A 119 -13.43 6.77 0.42
N ARG A 120 -13.63 6.43 1.69
CA ARG A 120 -13.40 7.32 2.82
C ARG A 120 -12.13 6.90 3.55
N ARG A 121 -11.39 7.89 4.04
CA ARG A 121 -10.28 7.68 4.97
C ARG A 121 -10.84 7.57 6.38
N ASP A 122 -10.30 6.64 7.15
CA ASP A 122 -10.51 6.56 8.58
C ASP A 122 -9.18 6.19 9.24
N HIS A 123 -8.51 7.20 9.81
CA HIS A 123 -7.20 7.03 10.40
C HIS A 123 -7.23 6.22 11.69
N LEU A 124 -8.40 6.02 12.32
CA LEU A 124 -8.52 5.12 13.47
C LEU A 124 -8.25 3.67 13.06
N LEU A 125 -8.46 3.33 11.79
CA LEU A 125 -8.18 2.00 11.23
C LEU A 125 -6.69 1.75 10.96
N LYS A 126 -5.81 2.75 11.18
CA LYS A 126 -4.36 2.55 11.05
C LYS A 126 -3.81 1.70 12.19
N ASP A 127 -4.35 1.82 13.39
CA ASP A 127 -3.76 1.19 14.58
C ASP A 127 -4.53 -0.07 15.04
N ILE A 128 -5.42 -0.58 14.18
CA ILE A 128 -6.19 -1.81 14.38
C ILE A 128 -5.43 -3.01 13.82
#